data_AF-A0A6J8CKA3-F1
#
_entry.id   AF-A0A6J8CKA3-F1
#
_cell.length_a   1.000
_cell.length_b   1.000
_cell.length_c   1.000
_cell.angle_alpha   90.00
_cell.angle_beta   90.00
_cell.angle_gamma   90.00
#
_symmetry.space_group_name_H-M   'P 1'
#
loop_
_entity.id
_entity.type
_entity.pdbx_description
1 polymer ?
#
loop_
_entity_poly.entity_id
_entity_poly.type
_entity_poly.pdbx_seq_one_letter_code
_entity_poly.pdbx_strand_id
1 'polypeptide(L)'
;MNRILQLHDNCSDDRCFTCKFRDFIEEGPGTAAPLIRQLNTVWHEYRFGKQQDAHEFFVKLMQEVWSTCIETNQDCGVRNIFYGIQKSTVVCDTCVSQAVEEYFAAVPVEYNCLVCNSKDRSAKKMTTLDSIPKNIVIHLKRFNGTLRKVSKKVDVSFDLYLRNHVSNGKELEDKAQLFGVIFHAGRSTSNGHYYAFVKFGQHWFKIDDMKITSITELSLKNCKDQEYILFYRTLPRPYIS
;
A
#
# COMPACT_ATOMS: atom_id res chain seq x y z
N MET A 1 13.21 14.78 -5.40
CA MET A 1 13.78 13.89 -6.43
C MET A 1 13.39 12.46 -6.10
N ASN A 2 12.92 11.67 -7.08
CA ASN A 2 12.50 10.28 -6.87
C ASN A 2 13.75 9.40 -6.71
N ARG A 3 14.04 8.92 -5.49
CA ARG A 3 15.28 8.17 -5.18
C ARG A 3 15.38 6.83 -5.88
N ILE A 4 14.26 6.27 -6.33
CA ILE A 4 14.23 5.04 -7.15
C ILE A 4 14.97 5.27 -8.48
N LEU A 5 14.97 6.50 -9.01
CA LEU A 5 15.65 6.84 -10.26
C LEU A 5 17.18 6.87 -10.15
N GLN A 6 17.72 6.83 -8.93
CA GLN A 6 19.16 6.80 -8.65
C GLN A 6 19.60 5.43 -8.12
N LEU A 7 18.67 4.47 -8.10
CA LEU A 7 18.94 3.13 -7.61
C LEU A 7 19.56 2.32 -8.73
N HIS A 8 20.64 1.60 -8.39
CA HIS A 8 21.25 0.60 -9.25
C HIS A 8 21.82 1.17 -10.57
N ASP A 9 22.38 2.38 -10.51
CA ASP A 9 22.89 3.11 -11.68
C ASP A 9 24.13 2.46 -12.32
N ASN A 10 24.92 1.72 -11.55
CA ASN A 10 26.14 1.03 -12.03
C ASN A 10 25.91 -0.47 -12.32
N CYS A 11 24.66 -0.91 -12.44
CA CYS A 11 24.35 -2.30 -12.75
C CYS A 11 24.63 -2.62 -14.23
N SER A 12 25.40 -3.69 -14.48
CA SER A 12 25.67 -4.20 -15.82
C SER A 12 24.80 -5.40 -16.21
N ASP A 13 23.87 -5.83 -15.36
CA ASP A 13 22.96 -6.94 -15.66
C ASP A 13 21.70 -6.46 -16.39
N ASP A 14 21.64 -6.76 -17.69
CA ASP A 14 20.50 -6.44 -18.56
C ASP A 14 19.18 -7.12 -18.13
N ARG A 15 19.26 -8.17 -17.29
CA ARG A 15 18.10 -8.89 -16.74
C ARG A 15 17.73 -8.42 -15.33
N CYS A 16 18.41 -7.41 -14.79
CA CYS A 16 18.08 -6.90 -13.48
C CYS A 16 16.67 -6.29 -13.47
N PHE A 17 15.79 -6.90 -12.68
CA PHE A 17 14.41 -6.45 -12.52
C PHE A 17 14.33 -5.01 -11.99
N THR A 18 15.13 -4.66 -10.99
CA THR A 18 15.16 -3.32 -10.40
C THR A 18 15.57 -2.25 -11.42
N CYS A 19 16.52 -2.54 -12.32
CA CYS A 19 16.87 -1.64 -13.42
C CYS A 19 15.70 -1.46 -14.39
N LYS A 20 15.06 -2.55 -14.82
CA LYS A 20 13.89 -2.46 -15.72
C LYS A 20 12.70 -1.76 -15.07
N PHE A 21 12.55 -1.87 -13.75
CA PHE A 21 11.53 -1.14 -13.01
C PHE A 21 11.83 0.36 -12.96
N ARG A 22 13.09 0.74 -12.72
CA ARG A 22 13.55 2.14 -12.81
C ARG A 22 13.30 2.70 -14.20
N ASP A 23 13.80 2.02 -15.23
CA ASP A 23 13.66 2.45 -16.63
C ASP A 23 12.18 2.64 -16.98
N PHE A 24 11.29 1.74 -16.55
CA PHE A 24 9.83 1.88 -16.73
C PHE A 24 9.25 3.13 -16.04
N ILE A 25 9.76 3.53 -14.87
CA ILE A 25 9.32 4.76 -14.20
C ILE A 25 9.84 6.01 -14.95
N GLU A 26 11.05 5.97 -15.49
CA GLU A 26 11.68 7.09 -16.21
C GLU A 26 11.08 7.33 -17.60
N GLU A 27 10.93 6.25 -18.37
CA GLU A 27 10.40 6.30 -19.74
C GLU A 27 8.93 6.75 -19.78
N GLY A 28 8.20 6.64 -18.67
CA GLY A 28 6.84 7.10 -18.54
C GLY A 28 5.84 6.19 -19.27
N PRO A 29 4.73 6.72 -19.83
CA PRO A 29 3.67 5.91 -20.41
C PRO A 29 4.13 5.22 -21.71
N GLY A 30 4.74 4.04 -21.55
CA GLY A 30 5.16 3.13 -22.59
C GLY A 30 4.71 1.71 -22.30
N THR A 31 5.24 0.74 -23.03
CA THR A 31 4.93 -0.67 -22.79
C THR A 31 5.66 -1.17 -21.53
N ALA A 32 4.92 -1.78 -20.60
CA ALA A 32 5.52 -2.50 -19.48
C ALA A 32 6.19 -3.83 -19.91
N ALA A 33 6.20 -4.17 -21.21
CA ALA A 33 6.71 -5.44 -21.70
C ALA A 33 8.17 -5.77 -21.28
N PRO A 34 9.13 -4.82 -21.29
CA PRO A 34 10.49 -5.10 -20.81
C PRO A 34 10.51 -5.53 -19.34
N LEU A 35 9.73 -4.85 -18.48
CA LEU A 35 9.59 -5.19 -17.08
C LEU A 35 8.87 -6.53 -16.88
N ILE A 36 7.75 -6.75 -17.59
CA ILE A 36 6.95 -7.99 -17.51
C ILE A 36 7.80 -9.20 -17.91
N ARG A 37 8.69 -9.06 -18.89
CA ARG A 37 9.60 -10.13 -19.32
C ARG A 37 10.59 -10.55 -18.23
N GLN A 38 10.91 -9.68 -17.28
CA GLN A 38 11.77 -10.00 -16.14
C GLN A 38 10.98 -10.54 -14.94
N LEU A 39 9.64 -10.56 -14.96
CA LEU A 39 8.89 -11.05 -13.79
C LEU A 39 9.16 -12.52 -13.49
N ASN A 40 9.30 -13.34 -14.53
CA ASN A 40 9.55 -14.77 -14.36
C ASN A 40 10.98 -15.10 -13.89
N THR A 41 11.93 -14.15 -14.01
CA THR A 41 13.31 -14.34 -13.55
C THR A 41 13.40 -14.20 -12.04
N VAL A 42 12.57 -13.33 -11.47
CA VAL A 42 12.49 -13.09 -10.02
C VAL A 42 11.42 -13.97 -9.36
N TRP A 43 10.25 -14.14 -10.00
CA TRP A 43 9.11 -14.89 -9.46
C TRP A 43 8.54 -15.86 -10.51
N HIS A 44 9.01 -17.10 -10.47
CA HIS A 44 8.64 -18.20 -11.40
C HIS A 44 7.12 -18.46 -11.53
N GLU A 45 6.33 -18.11 -10.52
CA GLU A 45 4.87 -18.23 -10.50
C GLU A 45 4.16 -17.16 -11.35
N TYR A 46 4.84 -16.06 -11.69
CA TYR A 46 4.36 -15.01 -12.59
C TYR A 46 4.58 -15.44 -14.04
N ARG A 47 3.64 -16.23 -14.54
CA ARG A 47 3.61 -16.68 -15.94
C ARG A 47 2.82 -15.70 -16.81
N PHE A 48 3.31 -15.50 -18.03
CA PHE A 48 2.61 -14.68 -19.02
C PHE A 48 1.17 -15.17 -19.25
N GLY A 49 0.22 -14.24 -19.25
CA GLY A 49 -1.21 -14.53 -19.48
C GLY A 49 -1.98 -15.04 -18.26
N LYS A 50 -1.35 -15.23 -17.09
CA LYS A 50 -2.04 -15.62 -15.86
C LYS A 50 -2.36 -14.39 -14.99
N GLN A 51 -3.60 -14.27 -14.53
CA GLN A 51 -3.98 -13.25 -13.55
C GLN A 51 -3.33 -13.51 -12.19
N GLN A 52 -2.94 -12.44 -11.51
CA GLN A 52 -2.26 -12.45 -10.22
C GLN A 52 -2.88 -11.43 -9.28
N ASP A 53 -2.67 -11.62 -7.98
CA ASP A 53 -3.16 -10.71 -6.95
C ASP A 53 -2.32 -9.42 -6.91
N ALA A 54 -2.97 -8.27 -7.08
CA ALA A 54 -2.28 -6.98 -7.10
C ALA A 54 -1.56 -6.64 -5.78
N HIS A 55 -2.07 -7.11 -4.63
CA HIS A 55 -1.43 -6.90 -3.34
C HIS A 55 -0.20 -7.79 -3.20
N GLU A 56 -0.28 -9.05 -3.62
CA GLU A 56 0.90 -9.94 -3.64
C GLU A 56 1.99 -9.37 -4.56
N PHE A 57 1.62 -8.94 -5.76
CA PHE A 57 2.55 -8.29 -6.70
C PHE A 57 3.20 -7.05 -6.09
N PHE A 58 2.40 -6.18 -5.45
CA PHE A 58 2.90 -4.98 -4.80
C PHE A 58 3.92 -5.29 -3.69
N VAL A 59 3.62 -6.24 -2.82
CA VAL A 59 4.53 -6.64 -1.73
C VAL A 59 5.83 -7.21 -2.29
N LYS A 60 5.74 -8.11 -3.27
CA LYS A 60 6.90 -8.71 -3.94
C LYS A 60 7.78 -7.66 -4.62
N LEU A 61 7.17 -6.77 -5.40
CA LEU A 61 7.85 -5.63 -6.03
C LEU A 61 8.61 -4.79 -5.01
N MET A 62 7.97 -4.43 -3.90
CA MET A 62 8.61 -3.60 -2.88
C MET A 62 9.74 -4.33 -2.15
N GLN A 63 9.57 -5.62 -1.87
CA GLN A 63 10.62 -6.45 -1.28
C GLN A 63 11.83 -6.52 -2.20
N GLU A 64 11.63 -6.67 -3.50
CA GLU A 64 12.76 -6.82 -4.43
C GLU A 64 13.54 -5.54 -4.65
N VAL A 65 12.82 -4.41 -4.80
CA VAL A 65 13.47 -3.11 -4.83
C VAL A 65 14.26 -2.91 -3.53
N TRP A 66 13.65 -3.17 -2.37
CA TRP A 66 14.30 -3.03 -1.06
C TRP A 66 15.56 -3.91 -0.90
N SER A 67 15.50 -5.18 -1.31
CA SER A 67 16.65 -6.09 -1.28
C SER A 67 17.81 -5.52 -2.10
N THR A 68 17.52 -5.00 -3.29
CA THR A 68 18.54 -4.34 -4.13
C THR A 68 19.16 -3.13 -3.41
N CYS A 69 18.36 -2.33 -2.69
CA CYS A 69 18.86 -1.18 -1.93
C CYS A 69 19.83 -1.59 -0.82
N ILE A 70 19.54 -2.68 -0.12
CA ILE A 70 20.42 -3.23 0.91
C ILE A 70 21.72 -3.72 0.29
N GLU A 71 21.65 -4.53 -0.77
CA GLU A 71 22.83 -5.12 -1.41
C GLU A 71 23.78 -4.06 -1.98
N THR A 72 23.22 -2.97 -2.51
CA THR A 72 23.97 -1.88 -3.13
C THR A 72 24.36 -0.79 -2.14
N ASN A 73 23.92 -0.88 -0.89
CA ASN A 73 24.08 0.15 0.14
C ASN A 73 23.58 1.54 -0.33
N GLN A 74 22.49 1.57 -1.11
CA GLN A 74 21.85 2.78 -1.62
C GLN A 74 20.50 3.02 -0.92
N ASP A 75 20.14 4.27 -0.65
CA ASP A 75 18.79 4.60 -0.17
C ASP A 75 17.83 4.85 -1.34
N CYS A 76 17.09 3.82 -1.72
CA CYS A 76 16.02 3.92 -2.72
C CYS A 76 14.76 4.64 -2.24
N GLY A 77 14.71 5.06 -0.97
CA GLY A 77 13.54 5.70 -0.39
C GLY A 77 12.41 4.73 -0.04
N VAL A 78 12.47 3.43 -0.39
CA VAL A 78 11.44 2.44 -0.02
C VAL A 78 11.22 2.42 1.50
N ARG A 79 12.29 2.57 2.29
CA ARG A 79 12.19 2.73 3.75
C ARG A 79 11.38 3.98 4.12
N ASN A 80 11.64 5.11 3.48
CA ASN A 80 10.92 6.37 3.74
C ASN A 80 9.47 6.37 3.21
N ILE A 81 9.14 5.46 2.28
CA ILE A 81 7.81 5.34 1.70
C ILE A 81 6.96 4.34 2.49
N PHE A 82 7.53 3.23 3.00
CA PHE A 82 6.76 2.13 3.59
C PHE A 82 7.32 1.51 4.88
N TYR A 83 8.44 1.99 5.44
CA TYR A 83 8.92 1.51 6.74
C TYR A 83 8.07 2.11 7.87
N GLY A 84 7.13 1.30 8.32
CA GLY A 84 6.26 1.46 9.48
C GLY A 84 5.67 0.09 9.77
N ILE A 85 5.40 -0.23 11.04
CA ILE A 85 5.04 -1.58 11.51
C ILE A 85 4.02 -2.26 10.57
N GLN A 86 4.46 -3.31 9.88
CA GLN A 86 3.70 -4.00 8.85
C GLN A 86 3.00 -5.23 9.44
N LYS A 87 1.72 -5.08 9.84
CA LYS A 87 0.78 -6.21 9.92
C LYS A 87 -0.69 -5.76 9.86
N SER A 88 -1.13 -5.08 8.81
CA SER A 88 -2.53 -4.66 8.72
C SER A 88 -3.43 -5.79 8.21
N THR A 89 -4.20 -6.43 9.10
CA THR A 89 -5.51 -6.95 8.74
C THR A 89 -6.53 -6.00 9.36
N VAL A 90 -7.21 -5.26 8.51
CA VAL A 90 -8.23 -4.27 8.88
C VAL A 90 -9.58 -4.98 8.92
N VAL A 91 -10.38 -4.77 9.98
CA VAL A 91 -11.58 -5.59 10.29
C VAL A 91 -12.89 -4.79 10.20
N CYS A 92 -12.88 -3.48 9.93
CA CYS A 92 -14.12 -2.77 9.65
C CYS A 92 -14.54 -2.97 8.19
N ASP A 93 -15.69 -3.59 8.01
CA ASP A 93 -16.28 -3.84 6.70
C ASP A 93 -17.06 -2.63 6.13
N THR A 94 -17.12 -1.50 6.86
CA THR A 94 -18.02 -0.38 6.54
C THR A 94 -17.31 0.92 6.26
N CYS A 95 -16.29 1.32 7.04
CA CYS A 95 -15.56 2.57 6.79
C CYS A 95 -14.09 2.45 7.15
N VAL A 96 -13.21 3.09 6.36
CA VAL A 96 -11.76 3.01 6.55
C VAL A 96 -11.33 3.62 7.88
N SER A 97 -11.96 4.72 8.29
CA SER A 97 -11.60 5.43 9.53
C SER A 97 -11.79 4.55 10.77
N GLN A 98 -12.93 3.88 10.92
CA GLN A 98 -13.16 2.95 12.04
C GLN A 98 -12.25 1.74 11.95
N ALA A 99 -11.98 1.26 10.73
CA ALA A 99 -11.04 0.19 10.46
C ALA A 99 -9.63 0.47 11.00
N VAL A 100 -9.19 1.73 10.89
CA VAL A 100 -7.93 2.21 11.46
C VAL A 100 -8.00 2.28 12.98
N GLU A 101 -9.10 2.79 13.56
CA GLU A 101 -9.31 2.77 15.02
C GLU A 101 -9.26 1.35 15.60
N GLU A 102 -9.92 0.38 14.95
CA GLU A 102 -9.92 -1.03 15.35
C GLU A 102 -8.51 -1.66 15.28
N TYR A 103 -7.70 -1.25 14.31
CA TYR A 103 -6.33 -1.75 14.17
C TYR A 103 -5.42 -1.34 15.34
N PHE A 104 -5.60 -0.11 15.85
CA PHE A 104 -4.82 0.42 16.95
C PHE A 104 -5.43 0.14 18.33
N ALA A 105 -6.64 -0.42 18.40
CA ALA A 105 -7.29 -0.79 19.64
C ALA A 105 -6.48 -1.82 20.45
N ALA A 106 -6.53 -1.71 21.76
CA ALA A 106 -5.84 -2.63 22.66
C ALA A 106 -6.48 -4.01 22.63
N VAL A 107 -5.68 -5.04 22.34
CA VAL A 107 -6.14 -6.44 22.24
C VAL A 107 -5.72 -7.21 23.50
N PRO A 108 -6.61 -8.00 24.12
CA PRO A 108 -6.24 -8.85 25.24
C PRO A 108 -5.23 -9.93 24.81
N VAL A 109 -4.22 -10.17 25.63
CA VAL A 109 -3.20 -11.20 25.43
C VAL A 109 -2.90 -11.91 26.73
N GLU A 110 -2.51 -13.18 26.62
CA GLU A 110 -1.94 -13.91 27.76
C GLU A 110 -0.47 -13.51 27.94
N TYR A 111 -0.10 -13.06 29.13
CA TYR A 111 1.27 -12.68 29.47
C TYR A 111 1.60 -13.12 30.90
N ASN A 112 2.76 -13.76 31.06
CA ASN A 112 3.28 -14.15 32.36
C ASN A 112 4.25 -13.08 32.88
N CYS A 113 3.74 -12.18 33.71
CA CYS A 113 4.57 -11.17 34.37
C CYS A 113 5.50 -11.80 35.41
N LEU A 114 6.81 -11.81 35.15
CA LEU A 114 7.83 -12.39 36.03
C LEU A 114 7.95 -11.71 37.39
N VAL A 115 7.52 -10.45 37.50
CA VAL A 115 7.55 -9.67 38.75
C VAL A 115 6.29 -9.92 39.59
N CYS A 116 5.14 -9.99 38.93
CA CYS A 116 3.82 -10.04 39.56
C CYS A 116 3.52 -11.43 40.16
N ASN A 117 4.04 -12.49 39.52
CA ASN A 117 3.72 -13.90 39.78
C ASN A 117 2.21 -14.16 40.00
N SER A 118 1.35 -13.36 39.37
CA SER A 118 -0.10 -13.42 39.51
C SER A 118 -0.66 -14.56 38.66
N LYS A 119 -1.72 -15.20 39.15
CA LYS A 119 -2.50 -16.17 38.36
C LYS A 119 -3.30 -15.50 37.24
N ASP A 120 -3.54 -14.20 37.37
CA ASP A 120 -4.11 -13.39 36.31
C ASP A 120 -3.03 -13.14 35.25
N ARG A 121 -3.16 -13.86 34.13
CA ARG A 121 -2.30 -13.77 32.94
C ARG A 121 -2.85 -12.77 31.93
N SER A 122 -3.89 -12.02 32.26
CA SER A 122 -4.47 -11.06 31.32
C SER A 122 -3.60 -9.81 31.21
N ALA A 123 -3.16 -9.51 30.01
CA ALA A 123 -2.52 -8.25 29.64
C ALA A 123 -3.20 -7.67 28.40
N LYS A 124 -2.91 -6.41 28.10
CA LYS A 124 -3.38 -5.76 26.88
C LYS A 124 -2.17 -5.40 26.03
N LYS A 125 -2.17 -5.85 24.78
CA LYS A 125 -1.22 -5.40 23.76
C LYS A 125 -1.85 -4.23 23.02
N MET A 126 -1.16 -3.09 23.02
CA MET A 126 -1.54 -1.93 22.23
C MET A 126 -0.53 -1.77 21.09
N THR A 127 -1.03 -1.49 19.89
CA THR A 127 -0.21 -1.15 18.73
C THR A 127 -0.20 0.37 18.60
N THR A 128 0.95 0.96 18.32
CA THR A 128 1.08 2.41 18.05
C THR A 128 2.09 2.61 16.93
N LEU A 129 2.03 3.76 16.28
CA LEU A 129 3.05 4.24 15.36
C LEU A 129 4.14 4.96 16.14
N ASP A 130 5.40 4.67 15.84
CA ASP A 130 6.52 5.45 16.38
C ASP A 130 6.57 6.86 15.78
N SER A 131 6.24 6.95 14.48
CA SER A 131 6.10 8.17 13.69
C SER A 131 5.13 7.94 12.54
N ILE A 132 4.46 8.98 12.04
CA ILE A 132 3.54 8.84 10.92
C ILE A 132 4.33 8.66 9.62
N PRO A 133 4.10 7.57 8.85
CA PRO A 133 4.81 7.34 7.61
C PRO A 133 4.36 8.31 6.51
N LYS A 134 5.28 8.68 5.61
CA LYS A 134 4.99 9.61 4.51
C LYS A 134 3.92 9.09 3.55
N ASN A 135 3.87 7.78 3.36
CA ASN A 135 2.85 7.12 2.56
C ASN A 135 2.28 5.95 3.36
N ILE A 136 0.97 5.77 3.28
CA ILE A 136 0.24 4.72 3.99
C ILE A 136 -0.49 3.90 2.93
N VAL A 137 -0.30 2.58 3.00
CA VAL A 137 -0.98 1.63 2.11
C VAL A 137 -1.93 0.81 2.94
N ILE A 138 -3.21 0.85 2.59
CA ILE A 138 -4.25 0.05 3.26
C ILE A 138 -4.76 -0.96 2.25
N HIS A 139 -4.48 -2.23 2.49
CA HIS A 139 -5.06 -3.34 1.75
C HIS A 139 -6.38 -3.77 2.40
N LEU A 140 -7.47 -3.74 1.63
CA LEU A 140 -8.77 -4.23 2.03
C LEU A 140 -8.87 -5.73 1.70
N LYS A 141 -8.79 -6.58 2.72
CA LYS A 141 -8.78 -8.05 2.57
C LYS A 141 -10.14 -8.58 2.12
N ARG A 142 -10.38 -8.55 0.81
CA ARG A 142 -11.66 -8.96 0.20
C ARG A 142 -11.77 -10.44 -0.12
N PHE A 143 -10.67 -11.17 -0.06
CA PHE A 143 -10.65 -12.60 -0.32
C PHE A 143 -10.27 -13.34 0.95
N ASN A 144 -11.10 -14.31 1.33
CA ASN A 144 -10.84 -15.20 2.45
C ASN A 144 -10.68 -16.64 1.93
N GLY A 145 -10.40 -17.58 2.84
CA GLY A 145 -10.18 -19.00 2.50
C GLY A 145 -11.35 -19.69 1.78
N THR A 146 -12.49 -19.03 1.60
CA THR A 146 -13.64 -19.55 0.84
C THR A 146 -13.62 -19.20 -0.66
N LEU A 147 -12.56 -18.50 -1.13
CA LEU A 147 -12.39 -18.04 -2.52
C LEU A 147 -13.51 -17.11 -3.04
N ARG A 148 -14.41 -16.64 -2.16
CA ARG A 148 -15.46 -15.67 -2.48
C ARG A 148 -14.99 -14.25 -2.16
N LYS A 149 -15.31 -13.32 -3.06
CA LYS A 149 -15.03 -11.90 -2.87
C LYS A 149 -16.05 -11.24 -1.94
N VAL A 150 -15.57 -10.49 -0.97
CA VAL A 150 -16.35 -9.56 -0.16
C VAL A 150 -16.63 -8.30 -0.97
N SER A 151 -17.84 -8.24 -1.54
CA SER A 151 -18.27 -7.12 -2.40
C SER A 151 -18.86 -5.93 -1.64
N LYS A 152 -18.88 -5.99 -0.29
CA LYS A 152 -19.41 -4.91 0.54
C LYS A 152 -18.66 -3.61 0.28
N LYS A 153 -19.41 -2.52 0.13
CA LYS A 153 -18.87 -1.17 -0.05
C LYS A 153 -18.24 -0.69 1.24
N VAL A 154 -17.07 -0.08 1.12
CA VAL A 154 -16.36 0.57 2.22
C VAL A 154 -16.42 2.07 1.96
N ASP A 155 -16.84 2.84 2.94
CA ASP A 155 -16.75 4.29 2.90
C ASP A 155 -15.28 4.71 3.03
N VAL A 156 -14.71 5.14 1.90
CA VAL A 156 -13.33 5.59 1.79
C VAL A 156 -13.30 7.09 2.04
N SER A 157 -12.64 7.49 3.12
CA SER A 157 -12.38 8.89 3.40
C SER A 157 -11.26 9.42 2.50
N PHE A 158 -11.42 10.63 1.97
CA PHE A 158 -10.34 11.32 1.25
C PHE A 158 -9.24 11.82 2.19
N ASP A 159 -9.59 12.05 3.45
CA ASP A 159 -8.70 12.52 4.50
C ASP A 159 -8.67 11.51 5.65
N LEU A 160 -7.49 11.04 6.02
CA LEU A 160 -7.25 10.11 7.12
C LEU A 160 -6.48 10.84 8.23
N TYR A 161 -6.99 10.75 9.46
CA TYR A 161 -6.37 11.36 10.63
C TYR A 161 -5.74 10.28 11.52
N LEU A 162 -4.47 10.44 11.89
CA LEU A 162 -3.67 9.44 12.62
C LEU A 162 -3.18 9.93 13.99
N ARG A 163 -3.55 11.14 14.42
CA ARG A 163 -3.01 11.81 15.61
C ARG A 163 -3.03 10.95 16.88
N ASN A 164 -4.10 10.19 17.05
CA ASN A 164 -4.35 9.42 18.28
C ASN A 164 -3.58 8.09 18.33
N HIS A 165 -2.87 7.75 17.25
CA HIS A 165 -2.25 6.45 17.06
C HIS A 165 -0.71 6.50 17.14
N VAL A 166 -0.12 7.63 17.54
CA VAL A 166 1.34 7.85 17.61
C VAL A 166 1.82 7.81 19.06
N SER A 167 2.84 7.00 19.35
CA SER A 167 3.35 6.72 20.70
C SER A 167 3.86 7.97 21.45
N ASN A 168 4.44 8.93 20.72
CA ASN A 168 5.07 10.10 21.31
C ASN A 168 4.18 11.36 21.38
N GLY A 169 2.94 11.31 20.86
CA GLY A 169 1.95 12.41 20.96
C GLY A 169 2.37 13.79 20.44
N LYS A 170 3.54 13.89 19.81
CA LYS A 170 4.24 15.14 19.45
C LYS A 170 4.22 15.44 17.95
N GLU A 171 3.59 14.60 17.14
CA GLU A 171 3.56 14.84 15.70
C GLU A 171 2.53 15.90 15.32
N LEU A 172 3.03 16.92 14.60
CA LEU A 172 2.27 18.07 14.13
C LEU A 172 1.58 17.81 12.78
N GLU A 173 1.89 16.68 12.14
CA GLU A 173 1.41 16.22 10.83
C GLU A 173 0.58 14.95 10.99
N ASP A 174 -0.72 15.09 11.25
CA ASP A 174 -1.62 13.97 11.55
C ASP A 174 -2.55 13.60 10.40
N LYS A 175 -2.53 14.37 9.31
CA LYS A 175 -3.44 14.23 8.17
C LYS A 175 -2.75 13.61 6.96
N ALA A 176 -3.30 12.50 6.49
CA ALA A 176 -2.93 11.89 5.23
C ALA A 176 -4.07 11.99 4.22
N GLN A 177 -3.75 12.25 2.95
CA GLN A 177 -4.72 12.39 1.88
C GLN A 177 -4.67 11.22 0.92
N LEU A 178 -5.84 10.72 0.55
CA LEU A 178 -5.99 9.70 -0.47
C LEU A 178 -5.51 10.25 -1.82
N PHE A 179 -4.59 9.55 -2.45
CA PHE A 179 -4.09 9.91 -3.78
C PHE A 179 -4.14 8.75 -4.78
N GLY A 180 -4.41 7.53 -4.33
CA GLY A 180 -4.50 6.36 -5.19
C GLY A 180 -5.46 5.32 -4.65
N VAL A 181 -6.24 4.72 -5.54
CA VAL A 181 -7.11 3.58 -5.23
C VAL A 181 -6.98 2.56 -6.36
N ILE A 182 -6.58 1.34 -6.03
CA ILE A 182 -6.67 0.20 -6.94
C ILE A 182 -8.03 -0.44 -6.74
N PHE A 183 -8.80 -0.60 -7.80
CA PHE A 183 -10.06 -1.33 -7.82
C PHE A 183 -9.85 -2.73 -8.38
N HIS A 184 -10.68 -3.67 -7.92
CA HIS A 184 -10.83 -4.98 -8.55
C HIS A 184 -12.28 -5.15 -9.00
N ALA A 185 -12.51 -5.28 -10.30
CA ALA A 185 -13.78 -5.72 -10.87
C ALA A 185 -13.80 -7.24 -11.01
N GLY A 186 -14.96 -7.88 -10.86
CA GLY A 186 -15.10 -9.34 -10.93
C GLY A 186 -15.25 -10.03 -9.57
N ARG A 187 -15.46 -11.35 -9.59
CA ARG A 187 -15.96 -12.15 -8.45
C ARG A 187 -14.92 -13.05 -7.79
N SER A 188 -13.78 -13.34 -8.42
CA SER A 188 -12.73 -14.22 -7.89
C SER A 188 -11.34 -13.57 -8.02
N THR A 189 -10.35 -14.11 -7.30
CA THR A 189 -8.93 -13.71 -7.39
C THR A 189 -8.27 -14.10 -8.71
N SER A 190 -8.83 -15.09 -9.40
CA SER A 190 -8.28 -15.66 -10.64
C SER A 190 -8.96 -15.14 -11.90
N ASN A 191 -10.05 -14.37 -11.76
CA ASN A 191 -10.82 -13.84 -12.87
C ASN A 191 -11.49 -12.51 -12.46
N GLY A 192 -10.79 -11.43 -12.77
CA GLY A 192 -11.24 -10.06 -12.60
C GLY A 192 -10.44 -9.09 -13.46
N HIS A 193 -10.59 -7.82 -13.14
CA HIS A 193 -9.92 -6.72 -13.83
C HIS A 193 -9.48 -5.67 -12.81
N TYR A 194 -8.20 -5.30 -12.85
CA TYR A 194 -7.66 -4.27 -11.98
C TYR A 194 -7.54 -2.96 -12.76
N TYR A 195 -7.92 -1.86 -12.11
CA TYR A 195 -7.71 -0.51 -12.64
C TYR A 195 -7.48 0.45 -11.47
N ALA A 196 -6.96 1.65 -11.77
CA ALA A 196 -6.55 2.60 -10.74
C ALA A 196 -7.27 3.93 -10.87
N PHE A 197 -7.66 4.53 -9.75
CA PHE A 197 -7.99 5.95 -9.66
C PHE A 197 -6.80 6.65 -8.98
N VAL A 198 -6.21 7.65 -9.63
CA VAL A 198 -5.02 8.34 -9.15
C VAL A 198 -5.24 9.85 -9.17
N LYS A 199 -4.82 10.54 -8.11
CA LYS A 199 -4.84 11.99 -8.00
C LYS A 199 -3.50 12.56 -8.45
N PHE A 200 -3.53 13.47 -9.42
CA PHE A 200 -2.37 14.26 -9.84
C PHE A 200 -2.70 15.75 -9.73
N GLY A 201 -1.93 16.46 -8.91
CA GLY A 201 -2.30 17.82 -8.48
C GLY A 201 -3.64 17.80 -7.74
N GLN A 202 -4.64 18.50 -8.29
CA GLN A 202 -6.00 18.52 -7.75
C GLN A 202 -7.01 17.69 -8.56
N HIS A 203 -6.56 17.00 -9.60
CA HIS A 203 -7.43 16.28 -10.52
C HIS A 203 -7.31 14.76 -10.34
N TRP A 204 -8.43 14.08 -10.49
CA TRP A 204 -8.50 12.62 -10.43
C TRP A 204 -8.58 12.03 -11.83
N PHE A 205 -7.87 10.92 -12.01
CA PHE A 205 -7.81 10.18 -13.26
C PHE A 205 -8.10 8.71 -13.00
N LYS A 206 -8.96 8.11 -13.82
CA LYS A 206 -9.08 6.66 -13.97
C LYS A 206 -8.05 6.20 -15.00
N ILE A 207 -7.22 5.24 -14.61
CA ILE A 207 -6.26 4.53 -15.46
C ILE A 207 -6.79 3.09 -15.59
N ASP A 208 -7.24 2.76 -16.79
CA ASP A 208 -7.85 1.49 -17.16
C ASP A 208 -7.04 0.92 -18.33
N ASP A 209 -6.03 0.11 -18.01
CA ASP A 209 -4.96 -0.28 -18.92
C ASP A 209 -4.35 0.93 -19.65
N MET A 210 -4.49 0.99 -20.98
CA MET A 210 -3.99 2.09 -21.82
C MET A 210 -4.89 3.32 -21.81
N LYS A 211 -6.09 3.24 -21.22
CA LYS A 211 -7.09 4.31 -21.25
C LYS A 211 -7.00 5.16 -19.98
N ILE A 212 -6.68 6.43 -20.16
CA ILE A 212 -6.68 7.43 -19.08
C ILE A 212 -7.85 8.38 -19.28
N THR A 213 -8.67 8.55 -18.25
CA THR A 213 -9.83 9.46 -18.29
C THR A 213 -9.94 10.27 -17.02
N SER A 214 -10.24 11.57 -17.14
CA SER A 214 -10.55 12.42 -15.98
C SER A 214 -11.83 11.96 -15.30
N ILE A 215 -11.85 11.99 -13.98
CA ILE A 215 -12.99 11.62 -13.13
C ILE A 215 -13.13 12.62 -11.97
N THR A 216 -14.24 12.53 -11.23
CA THR A 216 -14.45 13.32 -10.02
C THR A 216 -14.37 12.45 -8.77
N GLU A 217 -14.26 13.07 -7.60
CA GLU A 217 -14.37 12.38 -6.32
C GLU A 217 -15.73 11.67 -6.16
N LEU A 218 -16.79 12.22 -6.76
CA LEU A 218 -18.10 11.58 -6.80
C LEU A 218 -18.08 10.29 -7.64
N SER A 219 -17.31 10.25 -8.73
CA SER A 219 -17.11 9.03 -9.51
C SER A 219 -16.41 7.93 -8.70
N LEU A 220 -15.48 8.30 -7.80
CA LEU A 220 -14.83 7.37 -6.87
C LEU A 220 -15.85 6.79 -5.88
N LYS A 221 -16.61 7.65 -5.20
CA LYS A 221 -17.63 7.24 -4.22
C LYS A 221 -18.72 6.35 -4.83
N ASN A 222 -19.14 6.66 -6.05
CA ASN A 222 -20.21 5.95 -6.76
C ASN A 222 -19.71 4.77 -7.61
N CYS A 223 -18.41 4.47 -7.59
CA CYS A 223 -17.86 3.36 -8.34
C CYS A 223 -18.57 2.05 -7.93
N LYS A 224 -18.90 1.18 -8.88
CA LYS A 224 -19.61 -0.09 -8.58
C LYS A 224 -18.67 -1.21 -8.16
N ASP A 225 -17.43 -1.17 -8.65
CA ASP A 225 -16.41 -2.13 -8.29
C ASP A 225 -15.84 -1.82 -6.89
N GLN A 226 -15.06 -2.76 -6.39
CA GLN A 226 -14.57 -2.73 -5.03
C GLN A 226 -13.14 -2.20 -4.95
N GLU A 227 -12.94 -1.25 -4.04
CA GLU A 227 -11.65 -0.70 -3.67
C GLU A 227 -10.81 -1.80 -3.05
N TYR A 228 -9.61 -2.07 -3.58
CA TYR A 228 -8.77 -3.18 -3.16
C TYR A 228 -7.56 -2.71 -2.35
N ILE A 229 -6.85 -1.70 -2.83
CA ILE A 229 -5.70 -1.10 -2.15
C ILE A 229 -5.86 0.42 -2.17
N LEU A 230 -5.71 1.04 -1.01
CA LEU A 230 -5.79 2.50 -0.83
C LEU A 230 -4.40 3.05 -0.55
N PHE A 231 -4.07 4.17 -1.19
CA PHE A 231 -2.80 4.87 -1.04
C PHE A 231 -3.06 6.28 -0.51
N TYR A 232 -2.57 6.54 0.70
CA TYR A 232 -2.60 7.86 1.32
C TYR A 232 -1.18 8.42 1.44
N ARG A 233 -1.07 9.74 1.38
CA ARG A 233 0.20 10.47 1.56
C ARG A 233 0.00 11.54 2.62
N THR A 234 0.91 11.63 3.59
CA THR A 234 0.91 12.76 4.52
C THR A 234 1.32 14.03 3.80
N LEU A 235 0.60 15.11 4.08
CA LEU A 235 0.97 16.41 3.58
C LEU A 235 1.96 17.06 4.56
N PRO A 236 3.13 17.53 4.09
CA PRO A 236 3.92 18.45 4.89
C PRO A 236 3.11 19.74 5.09
N ARG A 237 3.23 20.38 6.25
CA ARG A 237 2.58 21.68 6.46
C ARG A 237 3.02 22.69 5.39
N PRO A 238 2.11 23.55 4.88
CA PRO A 238 2.56 24.81 4.30
C PRO A 238 3.32 25.57 5.39
N TYR A 239 4.55 26.01 5.10
CA TYR A 239 5.24 26.96 5.95
C TYR A 239 4.36 28.20 6.06
N ILE A 240 3.82 28.47 7.25
CA ILE A 240 3.25 29.77 7.54
C ILE A 240 4.45 30.66 7.84
N SER A 241 4.84 31.45 6.83
CA SER A 241 5.79 32.56 6.96
C SER A 241 5.23 33.67 7.83
#